data_AF-A0AAW9ILX0-F1
#
_entry.id   AF-A0AAW9ILX0-F1
#
_cell.length_a   1.000
_cell.length_b   1.000
_cell.length_c   1.000
_cell.angle_alpha   90.00
_cell.angle_beta   90.00
_cell.angle_gamma   90.00
#
_symmetry.space_group_name_H-M   'P 1'
#
loop_
_entity.id
_entity.type
_entity.pdbx_description
1 polymer ?
#
loop_
_entity_poly.entity_id
_entity_poly.type
_entity_poly.pdbx_seq_one_letter_code
_entity_poly.pdbx_strand_id
1 'polypeptide(L)' 'IATLGKNDKVNETNSLTDKLVKINSKDGSAKTFVLTFSQDIPKGEEYKLIICYVTVKGAPPYNGDNGSATFVGM' A
#
# COMPACT_ATOMS: atom_id res chain seq x y z
N ILE A 1 4.30 -4.41 -1.85
CA ILE A 1 4.42 -3.13 -2.58
C ILE A 1 3.17 -2.33 -2.24
N ALA A 2 3.32 -1.12 -1.72
CA ALA A 2 2.21 -0.18 -1.56
C ALA A 2 2.25 0.81 -2.74
N THR A 3 1.12 1.33 -3.18
CA THR A 3 1.05 2.21 -4.36
C THR A 3 0.08 3.35 -4.09
N LEU A 4 0.44 4.58 -4.51
CA LEU A 4 -0.46 5.73 -4.49
C LEU A 4 -0.89 6.05 -5.93
N GLY A 5 -2.14 5.75 -6.29
CA GLY A 5 -2.66 5.94 -7.64
C GLY A 5 -3.95 6.77 -7.65
N LYS A 6 -4.09 7.65 -8.65
CA LYS A 6 -5.36 8.32 -8.94
C LYS A 6 -6.20 7.40 -9.83
N ASN A 7 -7.47 7.19 -9.49
CA ASN A 7 -8.43 6.35 -10.24
C ASN A 7 -7.97 4.87 -10.42
N ASP A 8 -7.43 4.26 -9.36
CA ASP A 8 -7.03 2.84 -9.31
C ASP A 8 -5.96 2.40 -10.36
N LYS A 9 -5.34 3.33 -11.09
CA LYS A 9 -4.21 3.01 -11.99
C LYS A 9 -2.93 2.83 -11.18
N VAL A 10 -2.49 1.58 -11.02
CA VAL A 10 -1.24 1.19 -10.34
C VAL A 10 -0.18 0.82 -11.37
N ASN A 11 1.03 1.37 -11.24
CA ASN A 11 2.20 1.08 -12.07
C ASN A 11 3.50 1.20 -11.24
N GLU A 12 4.63 0.87 -11.86
CA GLU A 12 5.94 0.94 -11.19
C GLU A 12 6.33 2.37 -10.79
N THR A 13 5.89 3.38 -11.54
CA THR A 13 6.25 4.78 -11.31
C THR A 13 5.44 5.45 -10.21
N ASN A 14 4.31 4.87 -9.80
CA ASN A 14 3.49 5.33 -8.67
C ASN A 14 3.46 4.35 -7.49
N SER A 15 4.28 3.29 -7.57
CA SER A 15 4.54 2.40 -6.44
C SER A 15 5.38 3.12 -5.39
N LEU A 16 4.94 3.05 -4.13
CA LEU A 16 5.68 3.52 -2.98
C LEU A 16 6.86 2.56 -2.79
N THR A 17 8.02 2.99 -3.28
CA THR A 17 9.30 2.31 -3.08
C THR A 17 9.73 2.37 -1.62
N ASP A 18 10.76 1.63 -1.24
CA ASP A 18 11.35 1.64 0.11
C ASP A 18 11.83 3.03 0.57
N LYS A 19 12.03 3.97 -0.37
CA LYS A 19 12.35 5.38 -0.08
C LYS A 19 11.13 6.20 0.36
N LEU A 20 9.93 5.78 -0.01
CA LEU A 20 8.67 6.50 0.21
C LEU A 20 7.86 5.90 1.36
N VAL A 21 7.94 4.59 1.55
CA VAL A 21 7.25 3.91 2.63
C VAL A 21 8.10 2.76 3.18
N LYS A 22 8.18 2.67 4.50
CA LYS A 22 8.69 1.47 5.19
C LYS A 22 7.51 0.64 5.66
N ILE A 23 7.58 -0.67 5.42
CA ILE A 23 6.56 -1.62 5.85
C ILE A 23 7.24 -2.62 6.78
N ASN A 24 6.83 -2.65 8.04
CA ASN A 24 7.33 -3.59 9.04
C ASN A 24 6.19 -4.46 9.56
N SER A 25 6.47 -5.71 9.89
CA SER A 25 5.52 -6.52 10.66
C SER A 25 5.36 -5.91 12.05
N LYS A 26 4.11 -5.84 12.53
CA LYS A 26 3.83 -5.51 13.93
C LYS A 26 4.05 -6.80 14.72
N ASP A 27 4.96 -6.78 15.68
CA ASP A 27 5.23 -7.90 16.60
C ASP A 27 5.71 -9.22 15.93
N GLY A 28 6.30 -9.13 14.74
CA GLY A 28 6.73 -10.32 13.98
C GLY A 28 5.58 -11.12 13.34
N SER A 29 4.33 -10.63 13.45
CA SER A 29 3.15 -11.23 12.84
C SER A 29 3.10 -10.97 11.33
N ALA A 30 2.71 -11.98 10.56
CA ALA A 30 2.41 -11.85 9.13
C ALA A 30 0.98 -11.33 8.85
N LYS A 31 0.24 -10.93 9.89
CA LYS A 31 -1.16 -10.49 9.79
C LYS A 31 -1.34 -8.98 10.00
N THR A 32 -0.34 -8.32 10.56
CA THR A 32 -0.43 -6.90 10.93
C THR A 32 0.86 -6.21 10.59
N PHE A 33 0.75 -5.05 9.92
CA PHE A 33 1.89 -4.31 9.42
C PHE A 33 1.78 -2.85 9.83
N VAL A 34 2.92 -2.22 10.10
CA VAL A 34 3.05 -0.78 10.31
C VAL A 34 3.63 -0.18 9.04
N LEU A 35 2.90 0.76 8.44
CA LEU A 35 3.36 1.54 7.30
C LEU A 35 3.83 2.91 7.82
N THR A 36 5.08 3.25 7.54
CA THR A 36 5.64 4.56 7.86
C THR A 36 6.00 5.27 6.57
N PHE A 37 5.25 6.32 6.24
CA PHE A 37 5.52 7.17 5.10
C PHE A 37 6.70 8.10 5.42
N SER A 38 7.59 8.32 4.45
CA SER A 38 8.73 9.24 4.61
C SER A 38 8.36 10.70 4.37
N GLN A 39 7.13 10.94 3.94
CA GLN A 39 6.54 12.26 3.75
C GLN A 39 5.33 12.38 4.67
N ASP A 40 5.10 13.59 5.16
CA ASP A 40 3.91 13.90 5.94
C ASP A 40 2.66 13.67 5.10
N ILE A 41 1.60 13.14 5.73
CA ILE A 41 0.29 13.00 5.12
C ILE A 41 -0.48 14.30 5.41
N PRO A 42 -0.85 15.09 4.37
CA PRO A 42 -1.65 16.29 4.55
C PRO A 42 -2.87 16.07 5.43
N LYS A 43 -3.03 16.94 6.42
CA LYS A 43 -4.12 16.90 7.38
C LYS A 43 -5.47 17.20 6.71
N GLY A 44 -6.49 16.43 7.05
CA GLY A 44 -7.87 16.64 6.61
C GLY A 44 -8.21 16.09 5.23
N GLU A 45 -7.22 15.60 4.49
CA GLU A 45 -7.42 14.97 3.19
C GLU A 45 -7.78 13.47 3.34
N GLU A 46 -8.67 12.98 2.49
CA GLU A 46 -9.05 11.56 2.45
C GLU A 46 -8.12 10.76 1.53
N TYR A 47 -7.64 9.64 2.04
CA TYR A 47 -6.77 8.71 1.33
C TYR A 47 -7.38 7.33 1.28
N LYS A 48 -7.26 6.65 0.14
CA LYS A 48 -7.61 5.23 -0.03
C LYS A 48 -6.32 4.40 -0.07
N LEU A 49 -6.10 3.58 0.95
CA LEU A 49 -5.07 2.54 0.95
C LEU A 49 -5.60 1.32 0.21
N ILE A 50 -4.85 0.84 -0.78
CA ILE A 50 -5.14 -0.40 -1.51
C ILE A 50 -3.96 -1.36 -1.30
N ILE A 51 -4.26 -2.55 -0.79
CA ILE A 51 -3.30 -3.64 -0.62
C ILE A 51 -3.44 -4.55 -1.84
N CYS A 52 -2.53 -4.38 -2.80
CA CYS A 52 -2.50 -5.19 -4.01
C CYS A 52 -1.71 -6.48 -3.77
N TYR A 53 -2.29 -7.61 -4.14
CA TYR A 53 -1.55 -8.86 -4.26
C TYR A 53 -0.67 -8.78 -5.50
N VAL A 54 0.63 -8.76 -5.30
CA VAL A 54 1.58 -8.78 -6.42
C VAL A 54 1.89 -10.23 -6.72
N THR A 55 1.52 -10.67 -7.92
CA THR A 55 1.87 -11.99 -8.42
C THR A 55 3.40 -12.11 -8.48
N VAL A 56 3.97 -13.08 -7.78
CA VAL A 56 5.40 -13.42 -7.96
C VAL A 56 5.63 -13.82 -9.41
N LYS A 57 6.78 -13.42 -9.98
CA LYS A 57 7.11 -13.67 -11.39
C LYS A 57 6.97 -15.17 -11.71
N GLY A 58 6.06 -15.50 -12.63
CA GLY A 58 5.77 -16.87 -13.06
C GLY A 58 4.66 -17.60 -12.29
N ALA A 59 4.08 -16.99 -11.24
CA ALA A 59 2.91 -17.54 -10.58
C ALA A 59 1.60 -17.13 -11.30
N PRO A 60 0.51 -17.91 -11.13
CA PRO A 60 -0.81 -17.55 -11.65
C PRO A 60 -1.30 -16.22 -11.05
N PRO A 61 -2.02 -15.38 -11.82
CA PRO A 61 -2.64 -14.18 -11.28
C PRO A 61 -3.51 -14.49 -10.06
N TYR A 62 -3.40 -13.67 -9.02
CA TYR A 62 -4.31 -13.74 -7.89
C TYR A 62 -5.74 -13.41 -8.35
N ASN A 63 -6.73 -14.22 -7.95
CA ASN A 63 -8.14 -14.10 -8.37
C ASN A 63 -9.09 -13.77 -7.21
N GLY A 64 -8.58 -13.12 -6.17
CA GLY A 64 -9.42 -12.61 -5.07
C GLY A 64 -9.48 -11.09 -5.08
N ASP A 65 -10.26 -10.54 -4.16
CA ASP A 65 -10.34 -9.09 -3.97
C ASP A 65 -9.06 -8.53 -3.34
N ASN A 66 -8.71 -7.30 -3.73
CA ASN A 66 -7.71 -6.52 -3.02
C ASN A 66 -8.29 -6.00 -1.70
N GLY A 67 -7.48 -5.97 -0.65
CA GLY A 67 -7.85 -5.24 0.55
C GLY A 67 -7.85 -3.74 0.28
N SER A 68 -8.84 -3.00 0.79
CA SER A 68 -8.81 -1.54 0.76
C SER A 68 -9.37 -0.93 2.04
N ALA A 69 -8.85 0.23 2.40
CA ALA A 69 -9.32 1.02 3.54
C ALA A 69 -9.19 2.50 3.22
N THR A 70 -10.11 3.33 3.70
CA THR A 70 -9.99 4.79 3.65
C THR A 70 -9.56 5.33 5.00
N PHE A 71 -8.78 6.41 4.99
CA PHE A 71 -8.38 7.12 6.21
C PHE A 71 -8.19 8.61 5.92
N VAL A 72 -8.29 9.44 6.95
CA VAL A 72 -8.07 10.89 6.86
C VAL A 72 -6.72 11.23 7.49
N GLY A 73 -5.94 12.09 6.84
CA GLY A 73 -4.67 12.59 7.38
C GLY A 73 -4.89 13.34 8.70
N MET A 74 -4.10 13.00 9.73
CA MET A 74 -4.22 13.55 11.09
C MET A 74 -3.29 14.74 11.33
#